data_AF-A0A553MTI9-F1
#
_entry.id   AF-A0A553MTI9-F1
#
_cell.length_a   1.000
_cell.length_b   1.000
_cell.length_c   1.000
_cell.angle_alpha   90.00
_cell.angle_beta   90.00
_cell.angle_gamma   90.00
#
_symmetry.space_group_name_H-M   'P 1'
#
loop_
_entity.id
_entity.type
_entity.pdbx_description
1 polymer ?
#
loop_
_entity_poly.entity_id
_entity_poly.type
_entity_poly.pdbx_seq_one_letter_code
_entity_poly.pdbx_strand_id
1 'polypeptide(L)'
;MKGLIFSNVHGRDDANKVELQVEICGAEGVILQVFSSVHPIQTSSVTAMAAIFCLETLPTSHRQSLMHCYEVILEDAVCKLYFDIEFHIDSNKHLDGKMIVVKLIQYVCEKLKEVYGLHCSAKDVLNLDSSTSEKFSRHLIFIFPNAAFKDNSHVGE
;
A
#
# COMPACT_ATOMS: atom_id res chain seq x y z
N MET A 1 17.19 17.85 -16.95
CA MET A 1 15.82 18.04 -16.44
C MET A 1 15.04 16.79 -16.77
N LYS A 2 14.77 15.92 -15.79
CA LYS A 2 13.84 14.79 -15.96
C LYS A 2 12.63 15.14 -15.11
N GLY A 3 11.54 15.47 -15.80
CA GLY A 3 10.40 16.20 -15.27
C GLY A 3 9.50 15.34 -14.38
N LEU A 4 8.80 16.02 -13.46
CA LEU A 4 7.56 15.50 -12.90
C LEU A 4 6.56 15.36 -14.05
N ILE A 5 6.02 14.17 -14.26
CA ILE A 5 4.84 13.99 -15.10
C ILE A 5 3.64 14.10 -14.17
N PHE A 6 2.97 15.25 -14.20
CA PHE A 6 1.66 15.42 -13.59
C PHE A 6 0.62 14.99 -14.62
N SER A 7 -0.07 13.87 -14.39
CA SER A 7 -1.31 13.58 -15.10
C SER A 7 -2.47 14.26 -14.38
N ASN A 8 -3.16 15.19 -15.07
CA ASN A 8 -4.39 15.77 -14.54
C ASN A 8 -5.49 14.69 -14.58
N VAL A 9 -5.86 14.15 -13.42
CA VAL A 9 -6.97 13.22 -13.29
C VAL A 9 -8.27 14.02 -13.15
N HIS A 10 -9.15 13.93 -14.15
CA HIS A 10 -10.53 14.42 -14.02
C HIS A 10 -11.41 13.25 -13.56
N GLY A 11 -11.75 13.22 -12.27
CA GLY A 11 -12.74 12.28 -11.75
C GLY A 11 -14.16 12.74 -12.09
N ARG A 12 -14.99 11.85 -12.65
CA ARG A 12 -16.44 12.01 -12.66
C ARG A 12 -17.00 11.16 -11.53
N ASP A 13 -17.75 11.79 -10.63
CA ASP A 13 -18.45 11.13 -9.52
C ASP A 13 -19.59 10.26 -10.08
N ASP A 14 -19.30 8.99 -10.30
CA ASP A 14 -20.31 7.94 -10.39
C ASP A 14 -19.87 6.82 -9.42
N ALA A 15 -20.34 6.92 -8.18
CA ALA A 15 -20.34 5.89 -7.13
C ALA A 15 -19.11 4.95 -7.07
N ASN A 16 -18.09 5.36 -6.31
CA ASN A 16 -17.02 4.50 -5.76
C ASN A 16 -16.02 3.83 -6.72
N LYS A 17 -15.88 4.28 -7.97
CA LYS A 17 -14.73 3.92 -8.81
C LYS A 17 -13.92 5.15 -9.21
N VAL A 18 -12.71 5.28 -8.65
CA VAL A 18 -11.70 6.20 -9.19
C VAL A 18 -10.96 5.44 -10.29
N GLU A 19 -11.33 5.68 -11.55
CA GLU A 19 -10.61 5.13 -12.69
C GLU A 19 -9.34 5.97 -12.92
N LEU A 20 -8.19 5.43 -12.51
CA LEU A 20 -6.89 6.03 -12.75
C LEU A 20 -6.34 5.54 -14.10
N GLN A 21 -6.54 6.32 -15.16
CA GLN A 21 -5.80 6.09 -16.40
C GLN A 21 -4.39 6.67 -16.26
N VAL A 22 -3.42 5.79 -16.00
CA VAL A 22 -2.00 6.14 -15.91
C VAL A 22 -1.29 5.65 -17.17
N GLU A 23 -1.04 6.55 -18.12
CA GLU A 23 -0.22 6.24 -19.29
C GLU A 23 1.26 6.34 -18.90
N ILE A 24 1.87 5.19 -18.64
CA ILE A 24 3.29 5.11 -18.29
C ILE A 24 4.12 5.04 -19.59
N CYS A 25 4.70 6.17 -20.02
CA CYS A 25 5.77 6.18 -21.01
C CYS A 25 7.07 5.61 -20.39
N GLY A 26 7.19 4.29 -20.33
CA GLY A 26 8.40 3.63 -19.86
C GLY A 26 9.53 3.65 -20.89
N ALA A 27 10.70 4.17 -20.52
CA ALA A 27 11.97 3.70 -21.08
C ALA A 27 12.35 2.41 -20.34
N GLU A 28 12.91 1.41 -21.06
CA GLU A 28 13.29 0.12 -20.47
C GLU A 28 14.14 0.30 -19.19
N GLY A 29 13.72 -0.35 -18.10
CA GLY A 29 14.50 -0.43 -16.85
C GLY A 29 14.16 0.59 -15.75
N VAL A 30 13.14 1.44 -15.90
CA VAL A 30 12.74 2.40 -14.83
C VAL A 30 11.55 1.86 -14.03
N ILE A 31 11.72 1.69 -12.71
CA ILE A 31 10.61 1.36 -11.80
C ILE A 31 9.85 2.66 -11.48
N LEU A 32 8.62 2.76 -11.98
CA LEU A 32 7.70 3.85 -11.71
C LEU A 32 6.67 3.39 -10.68
N GLN A 33 6.50 4.17 -9.61
CA GLN A 33 5.50 3.89 -8.59
C GLN A 33 4.45 5.00 -8.60
N VAL A 34 3.19 4.58 -8.67
CA VAL A 34 2.04 5.49 -8.72
C VAL A 34 1.59 5.75 -7.30
N PHE A 35 1.47 7.02 -6.95
CA PHE A 35 0.91 7.45 -5.68
C PHE A 35 -0.33 8.29 -5.94
N SER A 36 -1.37 8.10 -5.14
CA SER A 36 -2.53 8.98 -5.11
C SER A 36 -2.42 9.90 -3.90
N SER A 37 -2.56 11.21 -4.09
CA SER A 37 -2.65 12.19 -3.01
C SER A 37 -4.06 12.75 -2.94
N VAL A 38 -4.60 12.81 -1.73
CA VAL A 38 -5.93 13.37 -1.47
C VAL A 38 -5.78 14.79 -0.94
N HIS A 39 -6.45 15.75 -1.57
CA HIS A 39 -6.46 17.14 -1.14
C HIS A 39 -7.88 17.58 -0.75
N PRO A 40 -8.08 18.10 0.47
CA PRO A 40 -9.36 18.69 0.86
C PRO A 40 -9.57 19.98 0.06
N ILE A 41 -10.62 20.02 -0.77
CA ILE A 41 -11.13 21.26 -1.33
C ILE A 41 -12.08 21.87 -0.30
N GLN A 42 -12.16 23.20 -0.22
CA GLN A 42 -13.09 23.93 0.65
C GLN A 42 -14.58 23.71 0.32
N THR A 43 -14.87 22.88 -0.67
CA THR A 43 -16.20 22.38 -1.04
C THR A 43 -16.26 20.88 -0.75
N SER A 44 -17.46 20.31 -0.58
CA SER A 44 -17.71 18.89 -0.26
C SER A 44 -17.21 17.85 -1.29
N SER A 45 -16.27 18.22 -2.17
CA SER A 45 -15.68 17.41 -3.22
C SER A 45 -14.21 17.13 -2.90
N VAL A 46 -13.83 15.86 -2.87
CA VAL A 46 -12.45 15.42 -2.70
C VAL A 46 -11.83 15.17 -4.07
N THR A 47 -10.69 15.81 -4.38
CA THR A 47 -9.92 15.48 -5.60
C THR A 47 -8.75 14.58 -5.24
N ALA A 48 -8.66 13.43 -5.90
CA ALA A 48 -7.49 12.57 -5.88
C ALA A 48 -6.56 12.93 -7.04
N MET A 49 -5.34 13.32 -6.74
CA MET A 49 -4.29 13.57 -7.74
C MET A 49 -3.32 12.40 -7.74
N ALA A 50 -3.19 11.70 -8.88
CA ALA A 50 -2.14 10.71 -9.04
C ALA A 50 -0.83 11.39 -9.42
N ALA A 51 0.23 11.09 -8.69
CA ALA A 51 1.59 11.47 -9.00
C ALA A 51 2.42 10.22 -9.27
N ILE A 52 3.09 10.19 -10.43
CA ILE A 52 4.02 9.12 -10.78
C ILE A 52 5.40 9.57 -10.32
N PHE A 53 5.98 8.81 -9.39
CA PHE A 53 7.34 9.06 -8.93
C PHE A 53 8.27 7.96 -9.45
N CYS A 54 9.42 8.37 -9.98
CA CYS A 54 10.56 7.47 -10.12
C CYS A 54 11.26 7.41 -8.76
N LEU A 55 11.33 6.21 -8.16
CA LEU A 55 11.87 5.97 -6.82
C LEU A 55 13.29 6.54 -6.64
N GLU A 56 14.11 6.51 -7.69
CA GLU A 56 15.48 7.03 -7.68
C GLU A 56 15.57 8.56 -7.57
N THR A 57 14.45 9.26 -7.73
CA THR A 57 14.41 10.73 -7.85
C THR A 57 13.60 11.43 -6.76
N LEU A 58 12.98 10.71 -5.82
CA LEU A 58 12.19 11.32 -4.75
C LEU A 58 13.09 12.16 -3.82
N PRO A 59 13.01 13.51 -3.86
CA PRO A 59 13.81 14.33 -2.96
C PRO A 59 13.24 14.27 -1.55
N THR A 60 14.10 14.01 -0.56
CA THR A 60 13.76 13.96 0.88
C THR A 60 13.16 15.26 1.43
N SER A 61 13.26 16.37 0.70
CA SER A 61 12.84 17.72 1.10
C SER A 61 11.33 18.01 0.98
N HIS A 62 10.52 17.16 0.35
CA HIS A 62 9.08 17.39 0.15
C HIS A 62 8.15 16.69 1.16
N ARG A 63 8.71 16.15 2.25
CA ARG A 63 7.97 15.35 3.26
C ARG A 63 6.74 16.04 3.86
N GLN A 64 6.70 17.38 3.93
CA GLN A 64 5.58 18.10 4.54
C GLN A 64 4.33 18.25 3.63
N SER A 65 4.46 18.12 2.31
CA SER A 65 3.32 18.27 1.38
C SER A 65 2.64 16.95 0.99
N LEU A 66 3.19 15.81 1.43
CA LEU A 66 2.79 14.46 1.03
C LEU A 66 2.13 13.67 2.18
N MET A 67 1.56 14.35 3.19
CA MET A 67 1.01 13.70 4.39
C MET A 67 -0.19 12.78 4.13
N HIS A 68 -0.79 12.83 2.93
CA HIS A 68 -1.92 12.02 2.51
C HIS A 68 -1.66 11.34 1.17
N CYS A 69 -0.51 10.68 1.04
CA CYS A 69 -0.18 9.86 -0.12
C CYS A 69 -0.46 8.38 0.14
N TYR A 70 -1.07 7.75 -0.86
CA TYR A 70 -1.36 6.33 -0.91
C TYR A 70 -0.61 5.73 -2.07
N GLU A 71 0.04 4.60 -1.87
CA GLU A 71 0.52 3.79 -3.00
C GLU A 71 -0.68 3.19 -3.73
N VAL A 72 -0.67 3.28 -5.06
CA VAL A 72 -1.66 2.61 -5.90
C VAL A 72 -1.05 1.28 -6.34
N ILE A 73 -1.62 0.18 -5.86
CA ILE A 73 -1.28 -1.17 -6.34
C ILE A 73 -2.03 -1.37 -7.65
N LEU A 74 -1.28 -1.41 -8.75
CA LEU A 74 -1.85 -1.57 -10.08
C LEU A 74 -2.40 -2.99 -10.25
N GLU A 75 -3.53 -3.11 -10.95
CA GLU A 75 -4.06 -4.40 -11.39
C GLU A 75 -3.05 -5.11 -12.30
N ASP A 76 -2.97 -6.44 -12.22
CA ASP A 76 -2.04 -7.30 -12.97
C ASP A 76 -0.54 -7.02 -12.74
N ALA A 77 -0.17 -6.17 -11.79
CA ALA A 77 1.22 -5.87 -11.46
C ALA A 77 1.75 -6.74 -10.31
N VAL A 78 2.95 -7.28 -10.49
CA VAL A 78 3.67 -8.03 -9.45
C VAL A 78 3.73 -7.24 -8.15
N CYS A 79 3.30 -7.86 -7.05
CA CYS A 79 3.20 -7.19 -5.77
C CYS A 79 3.72 -8.07 -4.61
N LYS A 80 3.98 -7.43 -3.47
CA LYS A 80 4.34 -8.13 -2.23
C LYS A 80 3.08 -8.66 -1.56
N LEU A 81 3.22 -9.65 -0.69
CA LEU A 81 2.15 -10.02 0.24
C LEU A 81 1.99 -8.91 1.28
N TYR A 82 0.77 -8.40 1.44
CA TYR A 82 0.45 -7.37 2.42
C TYR A 82 -0.85 -7.68 3.15
N PHE A 83 -0.97 -7.17 4.37
CA PHE A 83 -2.18 -7.22 5.17
C PHE A 83 -2.49 -5.83 5.72
N ASP A 84 -3.77 -5.49 5.72
CA ASP A 84 -4.33 -4.38 6.48
C ASP A 84 -5.15 -4.96 7.63
N ILE A 85 -4.76 -4.67 8.87
CA ILE A 85 -5.34 -5.25 10.07
C ILE A 85 -5.90 -4.12 10.90
N GLU A 86 -7.22 -4.06 11.03
CA GLU A 86 -7.86 -3.04 11.84
C GLU A 86 -9.05 -3.56 12.64
N PHE A 87 -9.26 -2.96 13.82
CA PHE A 87 -10.46 -3.13 14.61
C PHE A 87 -10.66 -1.96 15.58
N HIS A 88 -11.90 -1.71 15.96
CA HIS A 88 -12.25 -0.72 16.98
C HIS A 88 -11.92 -1.25 18.39
N ILE A 89 -11.13 -0.52 19.16
CA ILE A 89 -10.58 -0.97 20.44
C ILE A 89 -11.68 -1.13 21.48
N ASP A 90 -12.60 -0.15 21.58
CA ASP A 90 -13.64 -0.18 22.62
C ASP A 90 -14.65 -1.32 22.42
N SER A 91 -14.88 -1.72 21.17
CA SER A 91 -15.75 -2.87 20.85
C SER A 91 -15.04 -4.21 21.05
N ASN A 92 -13.71 -4.21 21.16
CA ASN A 92 -12.88 -5.43 21.15
C ASN A 92 -11.85 -5.45 22.30
N LYS A 93 -12.24 -4.99 23.50
CA LYS A 93 -11.34 -4.89 24.68
C LYS A 93 -10.70 -6.21 25.12
N HIS A 94 -11.25 -7.33 24.68
CA HIS A 94 -10.74 -8.66 24.97
C HIS A 94 -9.61 -9.10 24.02
N LEU A 95 -9.39 -8.37 22.92
CA LEU A 95 -8.36 -8.68 21.93
C LEU A 95 -7.03 -8.02 22.32
N ASP A 96 -5.95 -8.81 22.28
CA ASP A 96 -4.58 -8.29 22.27
C ASP A 96 -4.11 -8.15 20.82
N GLY A 97 -4.20 -6.93 20.28
CA GLY A 97 -3.80 -6.65 18.90
C GLY A 97 -2.34 -6.99 18.60
N LYS A 98 -1.43 -6.86 19.57
CA LYS A 98 -0.02 -7.24 19.37
C LYS A 98 0.11 -8.76 19.22
N MET A 99 -0.59 -9.52 20.07
CA MET A 99 -0.60 -10.98 20.00
C MET A 99 -1.23 -11.47 18.69
N ILE A 100 -2.33 -10.85 18.25
CA ILE A 100 -2.99 -11.18 16.97
C ILE A 100 -2.00 -11.05 15.82
N VAL A 101 -1.25 -9.93 15.75
CA VAL A 101 -0.26 -9.69 14.70
C VAL A 101 0.86 -10.73 14.73
N VAL A 102 1.38 -11.07 15.92
CA VAL A 102 2.40 -12.11 16.06
C VAL A 102 1.89 -13.47 15.58
N LYS A 103 0.67 -13.85 15.96
CA LYS A 103 0.06 -15.11 15.55
C LYS A 103 -0.24 -15.16 14.06
N LEU A 104 -0.70 -14.06 13.49
CA LEU A 104 -0.93 -13.96 12.04
C LEU A 104 0.38 -14.14 11.27
N ILE A 105 1.45 -13.43 11.64
CA ILE A 105 2.76 -13.56 10.98
C ILE A 105 3.27 -15.00 11.07
N GLN A 106 3.15 -15.62 12.25
CA GLN A 106 3.56 -17.01 12.44
C GLN A 106 2.77 -17.94 11.50
N TYR A 107 1.45 -17.83 11.49
CA TYR A 107 0.57 -18.65 10.66
C TYR A 107 0.88 -18.48 9.17
N VAL A 108 1.04 -17.23 8.71
CA VAL A 108 1.36 -16.94 7.30
C VAL A 108 2.71 -17.52 6.92
N CYS A 109 3.75 -17.39 7.76
CA CYS A 109 5.04 -18.00 7.44
C CYS A 109 5.01 -19.53 7.43
N GLU A 110 4.21 -20.16 8.29
CA GLU A 110 3.97 -21.61 8.23
C GLU A 110 3.29 -22.01 6.91
N LYS A 111 2.27 -21.26 6.47
CA LYS A 111 1.56 -21.51 5.21
C LYS A 111 2.37 -21.24 3.96
N LEU A 112 3.17 -20.18 3.94
CA LEU A 112 4.10 -19.90 2.84
C LEU A 112 5.13 -21.02 2.68
N LYS A 113 5.60 -21.58 3.79
CA LYS A 113 6.49 -22.74 3.77
C LYS A 113 5.79 -24.01 3.27
N GLU A 114 4.57 -24.27 3.72
CA GLU A 114 3.79 -25.45 3.34
C GLU A 114 3.44 -25.46 1.85
N VAL A 115 2.94 -24.34 1.32
CA VAL A 115 2.40 -24.25 -0.05
C VAL A 115 3.50 -23.96 -1.07
N TYR A 116 4.45 -23.07 -0.73
CA TYR A 116 5.44 -22.55 -1.67
C TYR A 116 6.89 -22.92 -1.32
N GLY A 117 7.13 -23.61 -0.20
CA GLY A 117 8.49 -23.90 0.29
C GLY A 117 9.24 -22.64 0.74
N LEU A 118 8.55 -21.51 0.92
CA LEU A 118 9.16 -20.23 1.23
C LEU A 118 9.38 -20.08 2.74
N HIS A 119 10.65 -19.91 3.13
CA HIS A 119 11.03 -19.68 4.52
C HIS A 119 10.99 -18.17 4.84
N CYS A 120 10.15 -17.78 5.79
CA CYS A 120 10.14 -16.42 6.34
C CYS A 120 10.00 -16.41 7.87
N SER A 121 10.25 -15.25 8.43
CA SER A 121 10.11 -14.94 9.84
C SER A 121 9.57 -13.52 10.02
N ALA A 122 9.29 -13.14 11.27
CA ALA A 122 8.89 -11.76 11.59
C ALA A 122 9.91 -10.69 11.20
N LYS A 123 11.17 -11.05 10.94
CA LYS A 123 12.21 -10.11 10.46
C LYS A 123 12.02 -9.71 9.00
N ASP A 124 11.33 -10.56 8.25
CA ASP A 124 11.03 -10.37 6.84
C ASP A 124 9.70 -9.62 6.65
N VAL A 125 9.12 -9.09 7.73
CA VAL A 125 7.84 -8.38 7.73
C VAL A 125 8.04 -6.94 8.19
N LEU A 126 7.77 -6.00 7.31
CA LEU A 126 7.65 -4.59 7.67
C LEU A 126 6.30 -4.38 8.36
N ASN A 127 6.34 -3.97 9.62
CA ASN A 127 5.17 -3.78 10.48
C ASN A 127 4.98 -2.28 10.76
N LEU A 128 4.02 -1.67 10.07
CA LEU A 128 3.69 -0.26 10.18
C LEU A 128 2.51 -0.09 11.13
N ASP A 129 2.67 0.73 12.16
CA ASP A 129 1.63 0.99 13.17
C ASP A 129 0.99 2.37 12.93
N SER A 130 -0.31 2.37 12.65
CA SER A 130 -1.15 3.55 12.52
C SER A 130 -2.28 3.57 13.55
N SER A 131 -2.12 2.81 14.65
CA SER A 131 -3.12 2.71 15.71
C SER A 131 -3.32 4.05 16.43
N THR A 132 -4.56 4.31 16.82
CA THR A 132 -4.97 5.43 17.67
C THR A 132 -5.50 4.91 19.00
N SER A 133 -5.99 5.80 19.87
CA SER A 133 -6.68 5.40 21.10
C SER A 133 -8.00 4.66 20.85
N GLU A 134 -8.60 4.86 19.67
CA GLU A 134 -9.93 4.31 19.32
C GLU A 134 -9.83 3.11 18.37
N LYS A 135 -8.80 3.09 17.52
CA LYS A 135 -8.64 2.09 16.45
C LYS A 135 -7.28 1.43 16.55
N PHE A 136 -7.26 0.10 16.60
CA PHE A 136 -6.06 -0.67 16.30
C PHE A 136 -5.93 -0.73 14.78
N SER A 137 -4.75 -0.39 14.23
CA SER A 137 -4.53 -0.35 12.78
C SER A 137 -3.06 -0.65 12.49
N ARG A 138 -2.80 -1.72 11.74
CA ARG A 138 -1.46 -2.10 11.32
C ARG A 138 -1.42 -2.59 9.88
N HIS A 139 -0.41 -2.14 9.15
CA HIS A 139 -0.08 -2.69 7.84
C HIS A 139 1.14 -3.60 7.96
N LEU A 140 1.00 -4.83 7.46
CA LEU A 140 2.10 -5.77 7.35
C LEU A 140 2.48 -5.90 5.89
N ILE A 141 3.76 -5.76 5.57
CA ILE A 141 4.27 -5.97 4.20
C ILE A 141 5.39 -7.00 4.30
N PHE A 142 5.21 -8.15 3.68
CA PHE A 142 6.20 -9.21 3.66
C PHE A 142 7.22 -8.93 2.55
N ILE A 143 8.49 -8.85 2.93
CA ILE A 143 9.60 -8.49 2.07
C ILE A 143 10.44 -9.74 1.84
N PHE A 144 10.26 -10.37 0.69
CA PHE A 144 11.06 -11.51 0.25
C PHE A 144 12.07 -11.05 -0.81
N PRO A 145 13.35 -11.43 -0.71
CA PRO A 145 14.37 -10.98 -1.67
C PRO A 145 14.17 -11.58 -3.08
N ASN A 146 13.56 -12.77 -3.19
CA ASN A 146 13.48 -13.52 -4.44
C ASN A 146 12.06 -14.04 -4.75
N ALA A 147 11.03 -13.48 -4.12
CA ALA A 147 9.65 -13.91 -4.33
C ALA A 147 8.69 -12.72 -4.28
N ALA A 148 7.67 -12.78 -5.12
CA ALA A 148 6.56 -11.84 -5.15
C ALA A 148 5.32 -12.58 -5.68
N PHE A 149 4.15 -12.04 -5.40
CA PHE A 149 2.90 -12.53 -5.98
C PHE A 149 2.71 -11.93 -7.36
N LYS A 150 2.06 -12.68 -8.25
CA LYS A 150 1.84 -12.27 -9.64
C LYS A 150 1.09 -10.93 -9.72
N ASP A 151 0.08 -10.77 -8.89
CA ASP A 151 -0.73 -9.56 -8.77
C ASP A 151 -1.50 -9.58 -7.44
N ASN A 152 -2.24 -8.50 -7.16
CA ASN A 152 -3.02 -8.33 -5.94
C ASN A 152 -4.22 -9.30 -5.85
N SER A 153 -4.73 -9.81 -6.96
CA SER A 153 -5.79 -10.81 -6.95
C SER A 153 -5.29 -12.15 -6.40
N HIS A 154 -4.09 -12.59 -6.82
CA HIS A 154 -3.46 -13.81 -6.31
C HIS A 154 -3.05 -13.72 -4.83
N VAL A 155 -2.92 -12.52 -4.27
CA VAL A 155 -2.70 -12.33 -2.83
C VAL A 155 -3.96 -12.63 -2.02
N GLY A 156 -5.14 -12.41 -2.61
CA GLY A 156 -6.44 -12.56 -1.94
C GLY A 156 -7.13 -13.92 -2.10
N GLU A 157 -6.56 -14.84 -2.89
CA GLU A 157 -7.05 -16.21 -3.11
C GLU A 157 -6.64 -17.19 -2.00
#